data_AF-A0A922CY20-F1
#
_entry.id   AF-A0A922CY20-F1
#
_cell.length_a   1.000
_cell.length_b   1.000
_cell.length_c   1.000
_cell.angle_alpha   90.00
_cell.angle_beta   90.00
_cell.angle_gamma   90.00
#
_symmetry.space_group_name_H-M   'P 1'
#
loop_
_entity.id
_entity.type
_entity.pdbx_description
1 polymer ?
#
loop_
_entity_poly.entity_id
_entity_poly.type
_entity_poly.pdbx_seq_one_letter_code
_entity_poly.pdbx_strand_id
1 'polypeptide(L)'
;MPYFDSVFQLMKQNVTEEYCIDDTAEKCHEFICQLVESMSAGRTLRGPYLARLELWKRLSVEGDPTSLMGSGLALCVQYLRVFANKPCAVPDLRPYLAMIPQKEREDKSKDFLTCLGFDENSEPDNIEDVQRHISCISAWRLVASPLPAAEALDLANILRRHYIRCLEKGLVTATTTEFCAADGYGILAAHHYFYAAVQQQSSAPIIDALCLLELVLHHSPANFHVKLLLIKLYHVLGSAGGAESAYARLEVKHIQLVSLGWTHCARAAAAGAASRALQLLADTRVFHNHHAKDVSYS
;
A
#
# COMPACT_ATOMS: atom_id res chain seq x y z
N MET A 1 -19.69 -20.51 10.51
CA MET A 1 -18.56 -20.08 11.36
C MET A 1 -17.31 -20.12 10.50
N PRO A 2 -16.47 -19.06 10.46
CA PRO A 2 -15.21 -19.08 9.72
C PRO A 2 -14.30 -20.21 10.22
N TYR A 3 -13.59 -20.89 9.31
CA TYR A 3 -12.78 -22.08 9.62
C TYR A 3 -11.83 -21.89 10.82
N PHE A 4 -11.04 -20.81 10.83
CA PHE A 4 -10.13 -20.55 11.96
C PHE A 4 -10.87 -20.31 13.28
N ASP A 5 -12.08 -19.76 13.27
CA ASP A 5 -12.82 -19.55 14.52
C ASP A 5 -13.28 -20.89 15.11
N SER A 6 -13.65 -21.85 14.25
CA SER A 6 -13.94 -23.22 14.65
C SER A 6 -12.69 -23.91 15.23
N VAL A 7 -11.55 -23.87 14.54
CA VAL A 7 -10.28 -24.48 14.99
C VAL A 7 -9.86 -23.94 16.36
N PHE A 8 -9.80 -22.60 16.52
CA PHE A 8 -9.37 -21.99 17.78
C PHE A 8 -10.40 -22.20 18.91
N GLN A 9 -11.68 -22.41 18.59
CA GLN A 9 -12.67 -22.79 19.60
C GLN A 9 -12.47 -24.25 20.06
N LEU A 10 -12.19 -25.17 19.14
CA LEU A 10 -11.90 -26.56 19.45
C LEU A 10 -10.63 -26.70 20.32
N MET A 11 -9.57 -25.95 19.97
CA MET A 11 -8.34 -25.88 20.77
C MET A 11 -8.60 -25.46 22.22
N LYS A 12 -9.53 -24.52 22.45
CA LYS A 12 -9.90 -24.06 23.80
C LYS A 12 -10.75 -25.05 24.58
N GLN A 13 -11.49 -25.91 23.88
CA GLN A 13 -12.40 -26.86 24.50
C GLN A 13 -11.71 -28.17 24.93
N ASN A 14 -10.42 -28.37 24.60
CA ASN A 14 -9.65 -29.59 24.93
C ASN A 14 -10.44 -30.89 24.65
N VAL A 15 -11.15 -30.92 23.51
CA VAL A 15 -12.01 -32.06 23.16
C VAL A 15 -11.11 -33.25 22.79
N THR A 16 -11.01 -34.24 23.69
CA THR A 16 -10.21 -35.47 23.51
C THR A 16 -10.89 -36.53 22.64
N GLU A 17 -11.79 -36.14 21.74
CA GLU A 17 -12.44 -37.10 20.83
C GLU A 17 -11.49 -37.43 19.66
N GLU A 18 -11.11 -38.70 19.53
CA GLU A 18 -10.15 -39.24 18.53
C GLU A 18 -10.47 -38.90 17.05
N TYR A 19 -11.64 -38.32 16.76
CA TYR A 19 -12.12 -38.05 15.40
C TYR A 19 -12.22 -36.56 15.05
N CYS A 20 -11.68 -35.65 15.87
CA CYS A 20 -11.73 -34.22 15.54
C CYS A 20 -10.67 -33.85 14.48
N ILE A 21 -11.15 -33.33 13.35
CA ILE A 21 -10.33 -32.79 12.26
C ILE A 21 -9.92 -31.37 12.65
N ASP A 22 -8.62 -31.05 12.56
CA ASP A 22 -8.05 -29.72 12.82
C ASP A 22 -8.36 -29.14 14.21
N ASP A 23 -8.35 -29.96 15.26
CA ASP A 23 -8.51 -29.56 16.66
C ASP A 23 -7.23 -29.00 17.31
N THR A 24 -6.07 -29.14 16.64
CA THR A 24 -4.78 -28.60 17.09
C THR A 24 -4.15 -27.65 16.07
N ALA A 25 -3.21 -26.83 16.56
CA ALA A 25 -2.44 -25.92 15.71
C ALA A 25 -1.61 -26.67 14.67
N GLU A 26 -1.07 -27.84 15.03
CA GLU A 26 -0.29 -28.72 14.16
C GLU A 26 -1.14 -29.24 12.99
N LYS A 27 -2.33 -29.81 13.28
CA LYS A 27 -3.23 -30.32 12.25
C LYS A 27 -3.67 -29.20 11.30
N CYS A 28 -4.02 -28.04 11.86
CA CYS A 28 -4.38 -26.86 11.06
C CYS A 28 -3.20 -26.40 10.18
N HIS A 29 -1.97 -26.39 10.71
CA HIS A 29 -0.78 -26.05 9.94
C HIS A 29 -0.53 -27.04 8.80
N GLU A 30 -0.62 -28.35 9.07
CA GLU A 30 -0.48 -29.42 8.08
C GLU A 30 -1.51 -29.30 6.96
N PHE A 31 -2.79 -29.06 7.31
CA PHE A 31 -3.85 -28.85 6.33
C PHE A 31 -3.52 -27.67 5.39
N ILE A 32 -3.08 -26.54 5.93
CA ILE A 32 -2.72 -25.37 5.11
C ILE A 32 -1.48 -25.68 4.24
N CYS A 33 -0.50 -26.42 4.74
CA CYS A 33 0.67 -26.85 3.95
C CYS A 33 0.24 -27.76 2.79
N GLN A 34 -0.66 -28.71 3.02
CA GLN A 34 -1.24 -29.55 1.96
C GLN A 34 -1.96 -28.72 0.90
N LEU A 35 -2.67 -27.65 1.30
CA LEU A 35 -3.29 -26.72 0.34
C LEU A 35 -2.26 -25.97 -0.51
N VAL A 36 -1.09 -25.66 0.03
CA VAL A 36 0.01 -25.02 -0.72
C VAL A 36 0.68 -26.02 -1.67
N GLU A 37 0.93 -27.24 -1.21
CA GLU A 37 1.60 -28.30 -1.98
C GLU A 37 0.73 -28.89 -3.09
N SER A 38 -0.59 -28.97 -2.87
CA SER A 38 -1.56 -29.45 -3.86
C SER A 38 -1.81 -28.49 -5.03
N MET A 39 -1.23 -27.27 -4.98
CA MET A 39 -1.32 -26.34 -6.10
C MET A 39 -0.46 -26.81 -7.27
N SER A 40 -1.09 -26.99 -8.43
CA SER A 40 -0.37 -27.31 -9.65
C SER A 40 0.52 -26.16 -10.13
N ALA A 41 1.63 -26.51 -10.76
CA ALA A 41 2.52 -25.56 -11.41
C ALA A 41 1.72 -24.74 -12.44
N GLY A 42 1.51 -23.45 -12.14
CA GLY A 42 0.79 -22.51 -13.00
C GLY A 42 -0.35 -21.73 -12.33
N ARG A 43 -0.82 -22.12 -11.14
CA ARG A 43 -1.85 -21.37 -10.41
C ARG A 43 -1.59 -21.31 -8.91
N THR A 44 -0.72 -20.40 -8.50
CA THR A 44 -0.53 -20.07 -7.08
C THR A 44 -1.69 -19.22 -6.55
N LEU A 45 -2.41 -19.74 -5.56
CA LEU A 45 -3.50 -19.02 -4.91
C LEU A 45 -2.97 -18.26 -3.68
N ARG A 46 -3.36 -16.99 -3.54
CA ARG A 46 -3.00 -16.16 -2.39
C ARG A 46 -3.54 -16.69 -1.06
N GLY A 47 -4.74 -17.27 -1.10
CA GLY A 47 -5.50 -17.70 0.09
C GLY A 47 -4.70 -18.57 1.05
N PRO A 48 -4.14 -19.71 0.62
CA PRO A 48 -3.37 -20.59 1.51
C PRO A 48 -2.12 -19.94 2.10
N TYR A 49 -1.41 -19.09 1.34
CA TYR A 49 -0.27 -18.35 1.89
C TYR A 49 -0.69 -17.31 2.94
N LEU A 50 -1.80 -16.61 2.72
CA LEU A 50 -2.38 -15.69 3.71
C LEU A 50 -2.93 -16.45 4.93
N ALA A 51 -3.48 -17.65 4.74
CA ALA A 51 -3.92 -18.50 5.83
C ALA A 51 -2.75 -18.90 6.74
N ARG A 52 -1.56 -19.19 6.20
CA ARG A 52 -0.35 -19.43 7.01
C ARG A 52 0.02 -18.21 7.86
N LEU A 53 -0.02 -17.01 7.28
CA LEU A 53 0.25 -15.76 8.00
C LEU A 53 -0.81 -15.47 9.07
N GLU A 54 -2.08 -15.73 8.78
CA GLU A 54 -3.18 -15.57 9.73
C GLU A 54 -3.10 -16.57 10.89
N LEU A 55 -2.76 -17.84 10.64
CA LEU A 55 -2.54 -18.81 11.69
C LEU A 55 -1.37 -18.39 12.59
N TRP A 56 -0.23 -17.98 12.00
CA TRP A 56 0.92 -17.47 12.75
C TRP A 56 0.53 -16.28 13.63
N LYS A 57 -0.21 -15.31 13.06
CA LYS A 57 -0.70 -14.14 13.78
C LYS A 57 -1.57 -14.51 14.98
N ARG A 58 -2.51 -15.43 14.82
CA ARG A 58 -3.42 -15.83 15.90
C ARG A 58 -2.67 -16.59 17.01
N LEU A 59 -1.77 -17.50 16.65
CA LEU A 59 -0.94 -18.21 17.63
C LEU A 59 0.02 -17.26 18.37
N SER A 60 0.53 -16.22 17.70
CA SER A 60 1.43 -15.23 18.30
C SER A 60 0.81 -14.43 19.46
N VAL A 61 -0.53 -14.45 19.58
CA VAL A 61 -1.24 -13.84 20.70
C VAL A 61 -1.14 -14.70 21.96
N GLU A 62 -1.08 -16.03 21.82
CA GLU A 62 -1.07 -16.99 22.92
C GLU A 62 0.35 -17.44 23.31
N GLY A 63 1.33 -17.32 22.41
CA GLY A 63 2.73 -17.67 22.64
C GLY A 63 3.60 -17.45 21.41
N ASP A 64 4.85 -17.91 21.42
CA ASP A 64 5.72 -17.85 20.23
C ASP A 64 5.48 -19.07 19.31
N PRO A 65 4.90 -18.91 18.11
CA PRO A 65 4.63 -20.01 17.18
C PRO A 65 5.86 -20.46 16.37
N THR A 66 7.04 -19.88 16.62
CA THR A 66 8.24 -20.12 15.82
C THR A 66 8.67 -21.60 15.79
N SER A 67 8.46 -22.35 16.87
CA SER A 67 8.77 -23.79 16.92
C SER A 67 7.90 -24.63 15.98
N LEU A 68 6.64 -24.24 15.78
CA LEU A 68 5.67 -24.95 14.96
C LEU A 68 5.72 -24.50 13.49
N MET A 69 5.73 -23.18 13.27
CA MET A 69 5.50 -22.58 11.94
C MET A 69 6.72 -21.89 11.35
N GLY A 70 7.82 -21.79 12.11
CA GLY A 70 8.99 -20.98 11.77
C GLY A 70 8.77 -19.48 11.97
N SER A 71 9.74 -18.68 11.52
CA SER A 71 9.73 -17.23 11.69
C SER A 71 8.60 -16.57 10.88
N GLY A 72 7.80 -15.72 11.54
CA GLY A 72 6.76 -14.92 10.89
C GLY A 72 7.33 -13.98 9.82
N LEU A 73 8.54 -13.45 10.04
CA LEU A 73 9.25 -12.65 9.05
C LEU A 73 9.59 -13.48 7.80
N ALA A 74 10.10 -14.70 7.98
CA ALA A 74 10.39 -15.59 6.87
C ALA A 74 9.13 -15.95 6.06
N LEU A 75 7.98 -16.10 6.73
CA LEU A 75 6.69 -16.31 6.06
C LEU A 75 6.27 -15.08 5.24
N CYS A 76 6.43 -13.86 5.76
CA CYS A 76 6.15 -12.63 5.01
C CYS A 76 7.07 -12.49 3.79
N VAL A 77 8.37 -12.79 3.95
CA VAL A 77 9.34 -12.79 2.84
C VAL A 77 8.99 -13.87 1.80
N GLN A 78 8.59 -15.06 2.23
CA GLN A 78 8.13 -16.13 1.33
C GLN A 78 6.91 -15.69 0.52
N TYR A 79 5.93 -15.07 1.17
CA TYR A 79 4.76 -14.53 0.48
C TYR A 79 5.15 -13.51 -0.59
N LEU A 80 6.05 -12.58 -0.23
CA LEU A 80 6.52 -11.56 -1.16
C LEU A 80 7.22 -12.19 -2.38
N ARG A 81 8.07 -13.21 -2.18
CA ARG A 81 8.73 -13.94 -3.28
C ARG A 81 7.75 -14.52 -4.29
N VAL A 82 6.58 -14.97 -3.85
CA VAL A 82 5.57 -15.59 -4.72
C VAL A 82 4.71 -14.54 -5.42
N PHE A 83 4.35 -13.44 -4.74
CA PHE A 83 3.32 -12.53 -5.21
C PHE A 83 3.80 -11.11 -5.54
N ALA A 84 5.09 -10.78 -5.41
CA ALA A 84 5.60 -9.41 -5.64
C ALA A 84 5.27 -8.84 -7.03
N ASN A 85 5.05 -9.69 -8.04
CA ASN A 85 4.59 -9.27 -9.37
C ASN A 85 3.12 -8.81 -9.41
N LYS A 86 2.39 -8.88 -8.29
CA LYS A 86 1.01 -8.43 -8.15
C LYS A 86 0.96 -7.16 -7.29
N PRO A 87 0.22 -6.11 -7.72
CA PRO A 87 0.12 -4.87 -6.97
C PRO A 87 -0.55 -5.02 -5.58
N CYS A 88 -1.28 -6.12 -5.37
CA CYS A 88 -1.89 -6.44 -4.07
C CYS A 88 -0.92 -7.03 -3.04
N ALA A 89 0.31 -7.42 -3.41
CA ALA A 89 1.17 -8.18 -2.50
C ALA A 89 1.49 -7.45 -1.19
N VAL A 90 1.84 -6.16 -1.28
CA VAL A 90 2.18 -5.36 -0.10
C VAL A 90 0.95 -4.98 0.72
N PRO A 91 -0.18 -4.55 0.12
CA PRO A 91 -1.45 -4.43 0.84
C PRO A 91 -1.87 -5.70 1.58
N ASP A 92 -1.73 -6.87 0.96
CA ASP A 92 -2.07 -8.17 1.55
C ASP A 92 -1.14 -8.49 2.74
N LEU A 93 0.14 -8.12 2.68
CA LEU A 93 1.11 -8.33 3.77
C LEU A 93 0.94 -7.39 4.97
N ARG A 94 0.47 -6.16 4.73
CA ARG A 94 0.45 -5.08 5.73
C ARG A 94 -0.21 -5.47 7.07
N PRO A 95 -1.34 -6.19 7.12
CA PRO A 95 -1.98 -6.59 8.38
C PRO A 95 -1.16 -7.58 9.22
N TYR A 96 -0.19 -8.24 8.60
CA TYR A 96 0.66 -9.26 9.22
C TYR A 96 2.00 -8.68 9.66
N LEU A 97 2.54 -7.64 9.01
CA LEU A 97 3.81 -7.05 9.44
C LEU A 97 3.77 -6.60 10.92
N ALA A 98 2.64 -6.08 11.38
CA ALA A 98 2.48 -5.64 12.77
C ALA A 98 2.64 -6.76 13.82
N MET A 99 2.49 -8.04 13.45
CA MET A 99 2.62 -9.18 14.36
C MET A 99 4.09 -9.51 14.69
N ILE A 100 5.03 -9.08 13.85
CA ILE A 100 6.47 -9.30 14.06
C ILE A 100 6.99 -8.22 15.01
N PRO A 101 7.87 -8.52 15.99
CA PRO A 101 8.47 -7.48 16.84
C PRO A 101 9.17 -6.38 16.02
N GLN A 102 8.99 -5.12 16.42
CA GLN A 102 9.54 -3.97 15.67
C GLN A 102 11.05 -4.08 15.44
N LYS A 103 11.80 -4.45 16.50
CA LYS A 103 13.25 -4.61 16.39
C LYS A 103 13.63 -5.68 15.36
N GLU A 104 12.95 -6.82 15.35
CA GLU A 104 13.22 -7.88 14.37
C GLU A 104 12.93 -7.40 12.93
N ARG A 105 11.82 -6.67 12.73
CA ARG A 105 11.49 -6.09 11.42
C ARG A 105 12.55 -5.12 10.91
N GLU A 106 13.06 -4.27 11.79
CA GLU A 106 14.07 -3.27 11.44
C GLU A 106 15.42 -3.93 11.15
N ASP A 107 15.87 -4.83 12.05
CA ASP A 107 17.15 -5.56 11.94
C ASP A 107 17.24 -6.39 10.65
N LYS A 108 16.11 -6.98 10.21
CA LYS A 108 16.02 -7.82 9.00
C LYS A 108 15.28 -7.14 7.85
N SER A 109 15.10 -5.82 7.90
CA SER A 109 14.31 -5.07 6.92
C SER A 109 14.79 -5.28 5.48
N LYS A 110 16.11 -5.42 5.29
CA LYS A 110 16.73 -5.66 3.98
C LYS A 110 16.33 -6.98 3.33
N ASP A 111 15.91 -7.98 4.09
CA ASP A 111 15.44 -9.25 3.53
C ASP A 111 14.24 -9.05 2.60
N PHE A 112 13.37 -8.06 2.88
CA PHE A 112 12.22 -7.74 2.04
C PHE A 112 12.61 -7.07 0.71
N LEU A 113 13.70 -6.30 0.72
CA LEU A 113 14.21 -5.66 -0.50
C LEU A 113 14.90 -6.69 -1.38
N THR A 114 15.76 -7.52 -0.78
CA THR A 114 16.68 -8.41 -1.50
C THR A 114 16.12 -9.80 -1.75
N CYS A 115 14.91 -10.13 -1.29
CA CYS A 115 14.34 -11.47 -1.41
C CYS A 115 14.20 -12.01 -2.83
N LEU A 116 14.23 -11.13 -3.84
CA LEU A 116 14.17 -11.42 -5.27
C LEU A 116 15.43 -11.00 -6.03
N GLY A 117 16.52 -10.71 -5.32
CA GLY A 117 17.79 -10.28 -5.92
C GLY A 117 17.83 -8.80 -6.31
N PHE A 118 16.91 -7.98 -5.80
CA PHE A 118 16.89 -6.53 -6.01
C PHE A 118 17.59 -5.78 -4.87
N ASP A 119 17.98 -4.56 -5.16
CA ASP A 119 18.43 -3.52 -4.25
C ASP A 119 17.84 -2.16 -4.69
N GLU A 120 18.09 -1.08 -3.96
CA GLU A 120 17.51 0.22 -4.28
C GLU A 120 17.87 0.74 -5.68
N ASN A 121 19.02 0.33 -6.22
CA ASN A 121 19.54 0.78 -7.51
C ASN A 121 19.18 -0.17 -8.64
N SER A 122 18.44 -1.24 -8.34
CA SER A 122 18.07 -2.23 -9.33
C SER A 122 17.22 -1.62 -10.42
N GLU A 123 17.53 -2.02 -11.64
CA GLU A 123 17.07 -1.37 -12.85
C GLU A 123 16.36 -2.37 -13.78
N PRO A 124 15.16 -2.87 -13.39
CA PRO A 124 14.45 -3.87 -14.19
C PRO A 124 14.18 -3.44 -15.63
N ASP A 125 14.19 -4.40 -16.55
CA ASP A 125 14.01 -4.17 -18.00
C ASP A 125 12.63 -4.54 -18.53
N ASN A 126 11.76 -5.12 -17.70
CA ASN A 126 10.38 -5.43 -18.04
C ASN A 126 9.41 -5.00 -16.94
N ILE A 127 8.14 -4.80 -17.31
CA ILE A 127 7.12 -4.25 -16.41
C ILE A 127 6.80 -5.15 -15.22
N GLU A 128 6.94 -6.48 -15.38
CA GLU A 128 6.66 -7.42 -14.31
C GLU A 128 7.73 -7.34 -13.20
N ASP A 129 9.00 -7.22 -13.58
CA ASP A 129 10.10 -7.01 -12.65
C ASP A 129 10.11 -5.60 -12.07
N VAL A 130 9.63 -4.58 -12.80
CA VAL A 130 9.33 -3.27 -12.22
C VAL A 130 8.31 -3.39 -11.09
N GLN A 131 7.22 -4.13 -11.30
CA GLN A 131 6.23 -4.38 -10.24
C GLN A 131 6.83 -5.14 -9.07
N ARG A 132 7.66 -6.16 -9.31
CA ARG A 132 8.36 -6.91 -8.23
C ARG A 132 9.25 -6.00 -7.42
N HIS A 133 10.07 -5.18 -8.09
CA HIS A 133 10.98 -4.26 -7.42
C HIS A 133 10.24 -3.22 -6.58
N ILE A 134 9.17 -2.63 -7.10
CA ILE A 134 8.31 -1.68 -6.36
C ILE A 134 7.67 -2.35 -5.15
N SER A 135 7.22 -3.60 -5.27
CA SER A 135 6.70 -4.38 -4.14
C SER A 135 7.78 -4.61 -3.06
N CYS A 136 9.00 -4.96 -3.47
CA CYS A 136 10.15 -5.12 -2.57
C CYS A 136 10.53 -3.82 -1.85
N ILE A 137 10.67 -2.69 -2.56
CA ILE A 137 10.93 -1.38 -1.96
C ILE A 137 9.81 -0.98 -1.01
N SER A 138 8.55 -1.18 -1.41
CA SER A 138 7.39 -0.82 -0.59
C SER A 138 7.32 -1.66 0.69
N ALA A 139 7.60 -2.96 0.61
CA ALA A 139 7.66 -3.84 1.77
C ALA A 139 8.82 -3.45 2.68
N TRP A 140 10.02 -3.24 2.14
CA TRP A 140 11.19 -2.75 2.88
C TRP A 140 10.89 -1.45 3.63
N ARG A 141 10.28 -0.47 2.95
CA ARG A 141 9.88 0.81 3.57
C ARG A 141 8.91 0.65 4.75
N LEU A 142 8.06 -0.37 4.75
CA LEU A 142 7.12 -0.61 5.85
C LEU A 142 7.77 -1.23 7.10
N VAL A 143 8.93 -1.86 6.95
CA VAL A 143 9.61 -2.60 8.03
C VAL A 143 10.90 -1.95 8.49
N ALA A 144 11.54 -1.15 7.64
CA ALA A 144 12.78 -0.45 7.96
C ALA A 144 12.57 0.67 8.99
N SER A 145 13.62 0.96 9.74
CA SER A 145 13.66 2.16 10.58
C SER A 145 13.53 3.41 9.70
N PRO A 146 12.89 4.49 10.19
CA PRO A 146 12.75 5.72 9.42
C PRO A 146 14.12 6.30 9.00
N LEU A 147 14.26 6.64 7.71
CA LEU A 147 15.51 7.15 7.16
C LEU A 147 15.83 8.58 7.65
N PRO A 148 17.10 8.93 7.89
CA PRO A 148 17.50 10.33 8.00
C PRO A 148 17.11 11.13 6.74
N ALA A 149 16.92 12.44 6.90
CA ALA A 149 16.46 13.29 5.79
C ALA A 149 17.35 13.23 4.54
N ALA A 150 18.67 13.15 4.70
CA ALA A 150 19.61 13.05 3.59
C ALA A 150 19.43 11.74 2.82
N GLU A 151 19.38 10.60 3.52
CA GLU A 151 19.17 9.28 2.92
C GLU A 151 17.77 9.16 2.27
N ALA A 152 16.75 9.76 2.88
CA ALA A 152 15.42 9.84 2.28
C ALA A 152 15.45 10.63 0.96
N LEU A 153 16.19 11.74 0.91
CA LEU A 153 16.32 12.55 -0.31
C LEU A 153 17.11 11.80 -1.39
N ASP A 154 18.18 11.10 -1.04
CA ASP A 154 18.96 10.28 -1.96
C ASP A 154 18.11 9.16 -2.56
N LEU A 155 17.33 8.46 -1.73
CA LEU A 155 16.40 7.43 -2.19
C LEU A 155 15.30 8.03 -3.09
N ALA A 156 14.76 9.21 -2.75
CA ALA A 156 13.79 9.89 -3.60
C ALA A 156 14.37 10.20 -4.99
N ASN A 157 15.63 10.63 -5.05
CA ASN A 157 16.34 10.89 -6.30
C ASN A 157 16.61 9.60 -7.09
N ILE A 158 16.97 8.50 -6.43
CA ILE A 158 17.12 7.18 -7.06
C ILE A 158 15.79 6.75 -7.71
N LEU A 159 14.69 6.79 -6.95
CA LEU A 159 13.37 6.39 -7.43
C LEU A 159 12.85 7.30 -8.55
N ARG A 160 13.15 8.61 -8.48
CA ARG A 160 12.89 9.54 -9.59
C ARG A 160 13.62 9.12 -10.87
N ARG A 161 14.91 8.77 -10.78
CA ARG A 161 15.68 8.28 -11.93
C ARG A 161 15.10 6.99 -12.49
N HIS A 162 14.68 6.06 -11.63
CA HIS A 162 14.01 4.83 -12.05
C HIS A 162 12.73 5.10 -12.85
N TYR A 163 11.91 6.06 -12.40
CA TYR A 163 10.72 6.47 -13.14
C TYR A 163 11.06 7.05 -14.52
N ILE A 164 12.03 7.98 -14.59
CA ILE A 164 12.47 8.60 -15.85
C ILE A 164 13.03 7.54 -16.82
N ARG A 165 13.84 6.61 -16.33
CA ARG A 165 14.35 5.47 -17.13
C ARG A 165 13.22 4.60 -17.67
N CYS A 166 12.17 4.36 -16.87
CA CYS A 166 10.99 3.62 -17.35
C CYS A 166 10.29 4.35 -18.49
N LEU A 167 10.24 5.69 -18.47
CA LEU A 167 9.73 6.49 -19.60
C LEU A 167 10.62 6.33 -20.84
N GLU A 168 11.94 6.50 -20.68
CA GLU A 168 12.92 6.40 -21.77
C GLU A 168 12.91 5.01 -22.46
N LYS A 169 12.71 3.96 -21.67
CA LYS A 169 12.61 2.58 -22.16
C LYS A 169 11.21 2.18 -22.65
N GLY A 170 10.22 3.07 -22.60
CA GLY A 170 8.84 2.75 -23.00
C GLY A 170 8.15 1.74 -22.08
N LEU A 171 8.56 1.64 -20.81
CA LEU A 171 7.97 0.74 -19.81
C LEU A 171 6.75 1.36 -19.10
N VAL A 172 6.50 2.66 -19.27
CA VAL A 172 5.28 3.30 -18.77
C VAL A 172 4.15 3.00 -19.73
N THR A 173 3.37 1.97 -19.42
CA THR A 173 2.29 1.43 -20.27
C THR A 173 0.90 1.87 -19.81
N ALA A 174 0.80 2.98 -19.08
CA ALA A 174 -0.49 3.50 -18.61
C ALA A 174 -1.38 3.94 -19.79
N THR A 175 -2.69 3.90 -19.57
CA THR A 175 -3.71 4.33 -20.52
C THR A 175 -4.56 5.46 -19.93
N THR A 176 -5.54 5.94 -20.69
CA THR A 176 -6.49 6.94 -20.19
C THR A 176 -7.39 6.41 -19.07
N THR A 177 -7.50 5.09 -18.91
CA THR A 177 -8.37 4.44 -17.92
C THR A 177 -7.61 3.63 -16.87
N GLU A 178 -6.35 3.26 -17.13
CA GLU A 178 -5.55 2.41 -16.25
C GLU A 178 -4.17 3.01 -16.01
N PHE A 179 -3.73 3.00 -14.75
CA PHE A 179 -2.36 3.34 -14.39
C PHE A 179 -1.48 2.08 -14.39
N CYS A 180 -0.15 2.26 -14.39
CA CYS A 180 0.79 1.14 -14.54
C CYS A 180 1.69 0.96 -13.31
N ALA A 181 2.43 -0.14 -13.27
CA ALA A 181 3.33 -0.44 -12.15
C ALA A 181 4.41 0.64 -11.98
N ALA A 182 5.00 1.13 -13.08
CA ALA A 182 6.11 2.09 -13.05
C ALA A 182 5.77 3.39 -12.31
N ASP A 183 4.49 3.81 -12.29
CA ASP A 183 4.04 4.97 -11.51
C ASP A 183 4.38 4.86 -10.01
N GLY A 184 4.49 3.63 -9.49
CA GLY A 184 4.89 3.36 -8.12
C GLY A 184 6.24 3.96 -7.76
N TYR A 185 7.20 4.05 -8.69
CA TYR A 185 8.47 4.75 -8.44
C TYR A 185 8.25 6.24 -8.17
N GLY A 186 7.41 6.91 -8.96
CA GLY A 186 7.08 8.32 -8.78
C GLY A 186 6.34 8.58 -7.46
N ILE A 187 5.39 7.71 -7.12
CA ILE A 187 4.65 7.77 -5.85
C ILE A 187 5.58 7.57 -4.64
N LEU A 188 6.44 6.55 -4.68
CA LEU A 188 7.40 6.28 -3.60
C LEU A 188 8.40 7.44 -3.46
N ALA A 189 8.94 7.95 -4.56
CA ALA A 189 9.84 9.10 -4.56
C ALA A 189 9.17 10.32 -3.90
N ALA A 190 7.92 10.65 -4.26
CA ALA A 190 7.18 11.76 -3.67
C ALA A 190 7.01 11.61 -2.15
N HIS A 191 6.78 10.39 -1.65
CA HIS A 191 6.72 10.14 -0.21
C HIS A 191 8.07 10.39 0.49
N HIS A 192 9.18 10.00 -0.13
CA HIS A 192 10.52 10.22 0.43
C HIS A 192 10.93 11.70 0.38
N TYR A 193 10.63 12.41 -0.71
CA TYR A 193 10.79 13.86 -0.78
C TYR A 193 10.00 14.58 0.32
N PHE A 194 8.73 14.22 0.52
CA PHE A 194 7.90 14.81 1.58
C PHE A 194 8.50 14.57 2.97
N TYR A 195 8.99 13.36 3.22
CA TYR A 195 9.61 13.02 4.50
C TYR A 195 10.89 13.81 4.77
N ALA A 196 11.76 13.96 3.76
CA ALA A 196 12.95 14.80 3.84
C ALA A 196 12.59 16.28 4.09
N ALA A 197 11.60 16.81 3.36
CA ALA A 197 11.11 18.18 3.53
C ALA A 197 10.62 18.48 4.96
N VAL A 198 9.85 17.56 5.55
CA VAL A 198 9.35 17.73 6.92
C VAL A 198 10.49 17.76 7.93
N GLN A 199 11.46 16.84 7.81
CA GLN A 199 12.62 16.81 8.71
C GLN A 199 13.50 18.06 8.57
N GLN A 200 13.72 18.52 7.34
CA GLN A 200 14.58 19.67 7.04
C GLN A 200 13.86 21.02 7.20
N GLN A 201 12.54 21.01 7.42
CA GLN A 201 11.68 22.20 7.38
C GLN A 201 11.86 23.02 6.09
N SER A 202 12.01 22.32 4.96
CA SER A 202 12.27 22.93 3.65
C SER A 202 11.18 22.58 2.65
N SER A 203 10.72 23.55 1.87
CA SER A 203 9.75 23.33 0.80
C SER A 203 10.38 22.78 -0.48
N ALA A 204 11.70 22.87 -0.65
CA ALA A 204 12.36 22.48 -1.89
C ALA A 204 12.08 21.02 -2.31
N PRO A 205 12.20 20.01 -1.42
CA PRO A 205 11.87 18.64 -1.82
C PRO A 205 10.39 18.44 -2.18
N ILE A 206 9.48 19.23 -1.61
CA ILE A 206 8.05 19.18 -1.98
C ILE A 206 7.85 19.69 -3.40
N ILE A 207 8.60 20.71 -3.82
CA ILE A 207 8.55 21.21 -5.21
C ILE A 207 9.04 20.12 -6.16
N ASP A 208 10.14 19.43 -5.83
CA ASP A 208 10.63 18.29 -6.63
C ASP A 208 9.59 17.17 -6.74
N ALA A 209 8.93 16.85 -5.62
CA ALA A 209 7.84 15.87 -5.60
C ALA A 209 6.66 16.29 -6.50
N LEU A 210 6.26 17.57 -6.46
CA LEU A 210 5.18 18.09 -7.32
C LEU A 210 5.57 17.99 -8.81
N CYS A 211 6.79 18.40 -9.18
CA CYS A 211 7.27 18.29 -10.56
C CYS A 211 7.25 16.84 -11.05
N LEU A 212 7.71 15.90 -10.22
CA LEU A 212 7.69 14.47 -10.56
C LEU A 212 6.25 13.94 -10.68
N LEU A 213 5.37 14.27 -9.73
CA LEU A 213 3.99 13.80 -9.75
C LEU A 213 3.18 14.39 -10.93
N GLU A 214 3.42 15.63 -11.33
CA GLU A 214 2.81 16.19 -12.55
C GLU A 214 3.31 15.47 -13.81
N LEU A 215 4.61 15.12 -13.88
CA LEU A 215 5.14 14.29 -14.95
C LEU A 215 4.48 12.89 -14.96
N VAL A 216 4.34 12.26 -13.79
CA VAL A 216 3.65 10.97 -13.68
C VAL A 216 2.21 11.09 -14.18
N LEU A 217 1.49 12.13 -13.77
CA LEU A 217 0.10 12.32 -14.16
C LEU A 217 -0.06 12.67 -15.64
N HIS A 218 0.94 13.30 -16.26
CA HIS A 218 0.97 13.55 -17.70
C HIS A 218 0.96 12.24 -18.50
N HIS A 219 1.72 11.23 -18.06
CA HIS A 219 1.78 9.93 -18.71
C HIS A 219 0.74 8.92 -18.21
N SER A 220 0.21 9.11 -17.01
CA SER A 220 -0.73 8.21 -16.34
C SER A 220 -1.95 8.98 -15.80
N PRO A 221 -2.81 9.55 -16.67
CA PRO A 221 -3.89 10.47 -16.28
C PRO A 221 -4.98 9.82 -15.40
N ALA A 222 -5.11 8.49 -15.43
CA ALA A 222 -6.04 7.73 -14.60
C ALA A 222 -5.57 7.56 -13.14
N ASN A 223 -4.31 7.90 -12.83
CA ASN A 223 -3.71 7.59 -11.52
C ASN A 223 -4.27 8.48 -10.40
N PHE A 224 -5.26 7.96 -9.68
CA PHE A 224 -5.92 8.68 -8.57
C PHE A 224 -5.01 8.86 -7.35
N HIS A 225 -4.03 7.99 -7.12
CA HIS A 225 -3.07 8.14 -6.03
C HIS A 225 -2.23 9.41 -6.22
N VAL A 226 -1.75 9.63 -7.44
CA VAL A 226 -0.98 10.84 -7.80
C VAL A 226 -1.84 12.10 -7.67
N LYS A 227 -3.10 12.09 -8.15
CA LYS A 227 -4.03 13.22 -7.98
C LYS A 227 -4.23 13.58 -6.51
N LEU A 228 -4.47 12.58 -5.65
CA LEU A 228 -4.63 12.79 -4.21
C LEU A 228 -3.35 13.33 -3.54
N LEU A 229 -2.17 12.87 -3.96
CA LEU A 229 -0.89 13.37 -3.47
C LEU A 229 -0.66 14.83 -3.90
N LEU A 230 -0.93 15.18 -5.15
CA LEU A 230 -0.84 16.56 -5.64
C LEU A 230 -1.71 17.51 -4.82
N ILE A 231 -2.98 17.17 -4.58
CA ILE A 231 -3.89 17.99 -3.74
C ILE A 231 -3.28 18.25 -2.36
N LYS A 232 -2.73 17.20 -1.72
CA LYS A 232 -2.11 17.32 -0.40
C LYS A 232 -0.85 18.18 -0.43
N LEU A 233 0.07 17.95 -1.37
CA LEU A 233 1.33 18.67 -1.44
C LEU A 233 1.14 20.15 -1.81
N TYR A 234 0.22 20.46 -2.72
CA TYR A 234 -0.14 21.85 -3.00
C TYR A 234 -0.68 22.56 -1.76
N HIS A 235 -1.55 21.90 -0.97
CA HIS A 235 -2.03 22.44 0.29
C HIS A 235 -0.94 22.62 1.35
N VAL A 236 0.06 21.73 1.38
CA VAL A 236 1.23 21.91 2.26
C VAL A 236 2.00 23.18 1.90
N LEU A 237 2.10 23.53 0.62
CA LEU A 237 2.71 24.78 0.15
C LEU A 237 1.77 26.00 0.23
N GLY A 238 0.53 25.84 0.70
CA GLY A 238 -0.48 26.91 0.71
C GLY A 238 -1.03 27.28 -0.67
N SER A 239 -0.78 26.46 -1.69
CA SER A 239 -1.26 26.69 -3.06
C SER A 239 -2.69 26.15 -3.25
N ALA A 240 -3.69 26.99 -2.96
CA ALA A 240 -5.09 26.64 -3.21
C ALA A 240 -5.37 26.38 -4.70
N GLY A 241 -4.79 27.19 -5.59
CA GLY A 241 -4.99 27.06 -7.04
C GLY A 241 -4.44 25.75 -7.60
N GLY A 242 -3.24 25.34 -7.18
CA GLY A 242 -2.66 24.05 -7.57
C GLY A 242 -3.50 22.88 -7.04
N ALA A 243 -3.92 22.97 -5.77
CA ALA A 243 -4.78 21.96 -5.16
C ALA A 243 -6.15 21.85 -5.86
N GLU A 244 -6.76 22.97 -6.26
CA GLU A 244 -8.01 23.00 -7.03
C GLU A 244 -7.83 22.35 -8.41
N SER A 245 -6.74 22.66 -9.13
CA SER A 245 -6.45 22.03 -10.42
C SER A 245 -6.31 20.51 -10.30
N ALA A 246 -5.62 20.02 -9.27
CA ALA A 246 -5.50 18.59 -9.01
C ALA A 246 -6.85 17.95 -8.57
N TYR A 247 -7.64 18.66 -7.77
CA TYR A 247 -8.97 18.21 -7.33
C TYR A 247 -9.98 18.13 -8.48
N ALA A 248 -9.98 19.11 -9.38
CA ALA A 248 -10.82 19.08 -10.58
C ALA A 248 -10.52 17.86 -11.46
N ARG A 249 -9.22 17.52 -11.64
CA ARG A 249 -8.78 16.31 -12.37
C ARG A 249 -9.19 15.00 -11.67
N LEU A 250 -9.51 15.01 -10.38
CA LEU A 250 -10.00 13.83 -9.66
C LEU A 250 -11.47 13.53 -9.99
N GLU A 251 -12.21 14.51 -10.53
CA GLU A 251 -13.61 14.37 -10.95
C GLU A 251 -14.53 13.78 -9.87
N VAL A 252 -14.39 14.25 -8.63
CA VAL A 252 -15.19 13.80 -7.47
C VAL A 252 -16.69 14.02 -7.72
N LYS A 253 -17.48 12.93 -7.70
CA LYS A 253 -18.94 12.96 -7.95
C LYS A 253 -19.72 12.13 -6.93
N HIS A 254 -20.99 12.49 -6.73
CA HIS A 254 -21.96 11.73 -5.92
C HIS A 254 -21.44 11.39 -4.52
N ILE A 255 -21.42 10.10 -4.15
CA ILE A 255 -20.94 9.62 -2.85
C ILE A 255 -19.49 10.03 -2.55
N GLN A 256 -18.69 10.30 -3.58
CA GLN A 256 -17.32 10.76 -3.41
C GLN A 256 -17.24 12.18 -2.85
N LEU A 257 -18.29 13.01 -2.99
CA LEU A 257 -18.34 14.32 -2.36
C LEU A 257 -18.24 14.21 -0.83
N VAL A 258 -18.83 13.15 -0.26
CA VAL A 258 -18.80 12.88 1.18
C VAL A 258 -17.48 12.25 1.61
N SER A 259 -16.94 11.32 0.83
CA SER A 259 -15.73 10.58 1.23
C SER A 259 -14.41 11.29 0.87
N LEU A 260 -14.38 12.04 -0.24
CA LEU A 260 -13.19 12.69 -0.79
C LEU A 260 -13.33 14.22 -0.91
N GLY A 261 -14.54 14.78 -0.89
CA GLY A 261 -14.73 16.22 -1.10
C GLY A 261 -14.05 17.10 -0.05
N TRP A 262 -13.88 16.58 1.16
CA TRP A 262 -13.13 17.26 2.23
C TRP A 262 -11.64 17.46 1.90
N THR A 263 -11.05 16.65 1.01
CA THR A 263 -9.59 16.65 0.74
C THR A 263 -9.09 18.00 0.23
N HIS A 264 -9.88 18.69 -0.59
CA HIS A 264 -9.60 20.06 -1.00
C HIS A 264 -10.32 21.08 -0.10
N CYS A 265 -11.61 20.86 0.19
CA CYS A 265 -12.46 21.81 0.90
C CYS A 265 -11.92 22.19 2.30
N ALA A 266 -11.37 21.24 3.06
CA ALA A 266 -10.93 21.46 4.44
C ALA A 266 -9.76 22.46 4.56
N ARG A 267 -9.00 22.68 3.48
CA ARG A 267 -7.85 23.60 3.46
C ARG A 267 -8.03 24.79 2.53
N ALA A 268 -8.98 24.74 1.60
CA ALA A 268 -9.22 25.78 0.61
C ALA A 268 -9.43 27.17 1.24
N ALA A 269 -10.26 27.29 2.29
CA ALA A 269 -10.50 28.58 2.94
C ALA A 269 -9.24 29.16 3.60
N ALA A 270 -8.49 28.34 4.33
CA ALA A 270 -7.24 28.74 4.99
C ALA A 270 -6.14 29.13 3.97
N ALA A 271 -6.19 28.56 2.77
CA ALA A 271 -5.30 28.88 1.66
C ALA A 271 -5.82 30.04 0.77
N GLY A 272 -6.78 30.84 1.26
CA GLY A 272 -7.28 32.03 0.57
C GLY A 272 -8.40 31.81 -0.46
N ALA A 273 -8.95 30.60 -0.56
CA ALA A 273 -10.02 30.22 -1.50
C ALA A 273 -11.35 29.96 -0.79
N ALA A 274 -11.80 30.89 0.06
CA ALA A 274 -13.02 30.73 0.87
C ALA A 274 -14.30 30.57 0.04
N SER A 275 -14.43 31.30 -1.08
CA SER A 275 -15.56 31.17 -2.01
C SER A 275 -15.64 29.75 -2.58
N ARG A 276 -14.50 29.18 -2.96
CA ARG A 276 -14.43 27.80 -3.46
C ARG A 276 -14.78 26.78 -2.39
N ALA A 277 -14.29 26.96 -1.17
CA ALA A 277 -14.67 26.11 -0.03
C ALA A 277 -16.19 26.12 0.20
N LEU A 278 -16.83 27.30 0.17
CA LEU A 278 -18.29 27.41 0.31
C LEU A 278 -19.05 26.67 -0.80
N GLN A 279 -18.58 26.76 -2.05
CA GLN A 279 -19.18 26.02 -3.16
C GLN A 279 -19.12 24.51 -2.93
N LEU A 280 -17.96 23.98 -2.52
CA LEU A 280 -17.78 22.55 -2.27
C LEU A 280 -18.68 22.05 -1.13
N LEU A 281 -18.85 22.86 -0.07
CA LEU A 281 -19.79 22.55 1.01
C LEU A 281 -21.25 22.58 0.52
N ALA A 282 -21.60 23.52 -0.34
CA ALA A 282 -22.93 23.58 -0.94
C ALA A 282 -23.23 22.35 -1.81
N ASP A 283 -22.27 21.93 -2.64
CA ASP A 283 -22.39 20.74 -3.50
C ASP A 283 -22.60 19.47 -2.66
N THR A 284 -21.83 19.30 -1.58
CA THR A 284 -22.00 18.18 -0.63
C THR A 284 -23.35 18.23 0.09
N ARG A 285 -23.83 19.42 0.47
CA ARG A 285 -25.16 19.59 1.08
C ARG A 285 -26.28 19.18 0.12
N VAL A 286 -26.18 19.57 -1.15
CA VAL A 286 -27.15 19.19 -2.18
C VAL A 286 -27.19 17.67 -2.33
N PHE A 287 -26.02 17.01 -2.38
CA PHE A 287 -25.95 15.56 -2.42
C PHE A 287 -26.65 14.90 -1.23
N HIS A 288 -26.39 15.34 0.01
CA HIS A 288 -27.05 14.79 1.20
C HIS A 288 -28.57 14.94 1.17
N ASN A 289 -29.07 16.10 0.74
CA ASN A 289 -30.51 16.34 0.65
C ASN A 289 -31.21 15.43 -0.38
N HIS A 290 -30.56 15.18 -1.52
CA HIS A 290 -31.10 14.24 -2.51
C HIS A 290 -31.05 12.80 -1.99
N HIS A 291 -29.89 12.37 -1.47
CA HIS A 291 -29.72 11.01 -0.97
C HIS A 291 -30.68 10.68 0.20
N ALA A 292 -30.91 11.63 1.12
CA ALA A 292 -31.85 11.45 2.22
C ALA A 292 -33.28 11.18 1.73
N LYS A 293 -33.71 11.83 0.63
CA LYS A 293 -35.00 11.55 0.01
C LYS A 293 -35.02 10.14 -0.56
N ASP A 294 -34.03 9.78 -1.38
CA ASP A 294 -33.98 8.48 -2.06
C ASP A 294 -34.00 7.30 -1.08
N VAL A 295 -33.29 7.40 0.04
CA VAL A 295 -33.27 6.36 1.09
C VAL A 295 -34.57 6.32 1.90
N SER A 296 -35.22 7.47 2.13
CA SER A 296 -36.48 7.51 2.90
C SER A 296 -37.70 6.93 2.17
N TYR A 297 -37.60 6.75 0.85
CA TYR A 297 -38.65 6.13 0.02
C TYR A 297 -38.39 4.64 -0.29
N SER A 298 -37.40 4.01 0.36
CA SER A 298 -37.06 2.58 0.26
C SER A 298 -37.32 1.86 1.57
#